data_AF-A0A8C0X137-F1
#
_entry.id   AF-A0A8C0X137-F1
#
_cell.length_a   1.000
_cell.length_b   1.000
_cell.length_c   1.000
_cell.angle_alpha   90.00
_cell.angle_beta   90.00
_cell.angle_gamma   90.00
#
_symmetry.space_group_name_H-M   'P 1'
#
loop_
_entity.id
_entity.type
_entity.pdbx_description
1 polymer ?
#
loop_
_entity_poly.entity_id
_entity_poly.type
_entity_poly.pdbx_seq_one_letter_code
_entity_poly.pdbx_strand_id
1 'polypeptide(L)'
;MMEKWEAKLKKIEERASHYERKPLSSVYRPRLSKTEDPPSIWKLFHRQNQAFNFVKSCKENVHVFALECKVGDGQRVYLVTTYTQLWFYYKSR
;
A
#
# COMPACT_ATOMS: atom_id res chain seq x y z
N MET A 1 43.52 -7.47 20.34
CA MET A 1 42.84 -6.34 19.67
C MET A 1 42.16 -6.76 18.37
N MET A 2 42.79 -7.62 17.56
CA MET A 2 42.22 -8.17 16.31
C MET A 2 41.00 -9.08 16.49
N GLU A 3 41.01 -9.99 17.48
CA GLU A 3 39.86 -10.90 17.68
C GLU A 3 38.53 -10.17 17.95
N LYS A 4 38.60 -9.02 18.63
CA LYS A 4 37.43 -8.16 18.86
C LYS A 4 36.92 -7.52 17.57
N TRP A 5 37.79 -7.28 16.61
CA TRP A 5 37.46 -6.76 15.29
C TRP A 5 36.82 -7.83 14.41
N GLU A 6 37.41 -9.04 14.38
CA GLU A 6 36.87 -10.18 13.65
C GLU A 6 35.47 -10.56 14.14
N ALA A 7 35.26 -10.59 15.47
CA ALA A 7 33.95 -10.86 16.05
C ALA A 7 32.90 -9.80 15.68
N LYS A 8 33.30 -8.53 15.55
CA LYS A 8 32.41 -7.46 15.08
C LYS A 8 32.06 -7.62 13.61
N LEU A 9 33.05 -7.98 12.80
CA LEU A 9 32.89 -8.14 11.35
C LEU A 9 31.92 -9.29 11.05
N LYS A 10 32.09 -10.43 11.72
CA LYS A 10 31.16 -11.57 11.65
C LYS A 10 29.72 -11.19 12.04
N LYS A 11 29.55 -10.42 13.12
CA LYS A 11 28.21 -9.92 13.54
C LYS A 11 27.57 -9.02 12.49
N ILE A 12 28.35 -8.23 11.76
CA ILE A 12 27.85 -7.35 10.70
C ILE A 12 27.39 -8.18 9.50
N GLU A 13 28.18 -9.16 9.08
CA GLU A 13 27.86 -10.05 7.95
C GLU A 13 26.60 -10.90 8.21
N GLU A 14 26.47 -11.46 9.42
CA GLU A 14 25.28 -12.20 9.85
C GLU A 14 24.03 -11.31 9.79
N ARG A 15 24.16 -10.04 10.19
CA ARG A 15 23.06 -9.08 10.20
C ARG A 15 22.69 -8.60 8.79
N ALA A 16 23.67 -8.42 7.90
CA ALA A 16 23.44 -8.10 6.50
C ALA A 16 22.68 -9.24 5.79
N SER A 17 23.13 -10.48 5.98
CA SER A 17 22.47 -11.69 5.44
C SER A 17 21.02 -11.82 5.94
N HIS A 18 20.77 -11.46 7.20
CA HIS A 18 19.41 -11.44 7.74
C HIS A 18 18.51 -10.42 7.03
N TYR A 19 19.00 -9.21 6.74
CA TYR A 19 18.22 -8.18 6.06
C TYR A 19 18.01 -8.45 4.57
N GLU A 20 18.93 -9.15 3.89
CA GLU A 20 18.69 -9.60 2.51
C GLU A 20 17.57 -10.63 2.43
N ARG A 21 17.55 -11.60 3.37
CA ARG A 21 16.53 -12.67 3.40
C ARG A 21 15.18 -12.20 3.95
N LYS A 22 15.21 -11.27 4.91
CA LYS A 22 14.04 -10.66 5.52
C LYS A 22 14.20 -9.14 5.45
N PRO A 23 13.92 -8.55 4.28
CA PRO A 23 13.94 -7.09 4.17
C PRO A 23 13.04 -6.52 5.25
N LEU A 24 13.54 -5.48 5.93
CA LEU A 24 12.70 -4.70 6.84
C LEU A 24 11.41 -4.32 6.09
N SER A 25 10.28 -4.37 6.80
CA SER A 25 8.99 -3.96 6.23
C SER A 25 9.17 -2.64 5.48
N SER A 26 8.51 -2.50 4.33
CA SER A 26 8.60 -1.32 3.49
C SER A 26 8.60 -0.04 4.33
N VAL A 27 9.49 0.88 3.96
CA VAL A 27 9.62 2.22 4.56
C VAL A 27 8.23 2.76 4.89
N TYR A 28 8.04 3.20 6.14
CA TYR A 28 6.81 3.82 6.62
C TYR A 28 6.29 4.79 5.56
N ARG A 29 5.18 4.43 4.91
CA ARG A 29 4.51 5.31 3.96
C ARG A 29 3.70 6.30 4.78
N PRO A 30 4.02 7.61 4.75
CA PRO A 30 3.21 8.61 5.44
C PRO A 30 1.77 8.46 4.96
N ARG A 31 0.85 8.23 5.92
CA ARG A 31 -0.57 8.26 5.64
C ARG A 31 -0.96 9.70 5.29
N LEU A 32 -1.90 9.85 4.37
CA LEU A 32 -2.52 11.16 4.12
C LEU A 32 -3.43 11.61 5.27
N SER A 33 -3.85 10.66 6.10
CA SER A 33 -4.66 10.90 7.29
C SER A 33 -3.75 11.15 8.50
N LYS A 34 -4.13 12.06 9.41
CA LYS A 34 -3.49 12.13 10.72
C LYS A 34 -3.74 10.80 11.46
N THR A 35 -2.95 10.49 12.48
CA THR A 35 -3.15 9.27 13.31
C THR A 35 -4.55 9.21 13.92
N GLU A 36 -5.18 10.37 14.12
CA GLU A 36 -6.53 10.57 14.67
C GLU A 36 -7.64 10.39 13.62
N ASP A 37 -7.31 10.54 12.34
CA ASP A 37 -8.27 10.44 11.24
C ASP A 37 -8.51 8.98 10.86
N PRO A 38 -9.72 8.62 10.39
CA PRO A 38 -10.01 7.27 9.96
C PRO A 38 -9.07 6.84 8.80
N PRO A 39 -8.77 5.54 8.70
CA PRO A 39 -7.84 5.03 7.69
C PRO A 39 -8.28 5.42 6.27
N SER A 40 -7.35 5.95 5.47
CA SER A 40 -7.60 6.20 4.04
C SER A 40 -8.05 4.91 3.34
N ILE A 41 -9.27 4.91 2.80
CA ILE A 41 -9.82 3.78 2.05
C ILE A 41 -9.30 3.84 0.61
N TRP A 42 -8.47 2.86 0.25
CA TRP A 42 -7.97 2.66 -1.12
C TRP A 42 -7.94 1.16 -1.43
N LYS A 43 -9.08 0.60 -1.83
CA LYS A 43 -9.21 -0.84 -2.10
C LYS A 43 -9.54 -1.12 -3.56
N LEU A 44 -8.84 -2.08 -4.14
CA LEU A 44 -9.05 -2.52 -5.52
C LEU A 44 -9.81 -3.85 -5.55
N PHE A 45 -10.71 -3.98 -6.52
CA PHE A 45 -11.53 -5.17 -6.76
C PHE A 45 -11.52 -5.52 -8.24
N HIS A 46 -11.46 -6.80 -8.56
CA HIS A 46 -11.52 -7.27 -9.95
C HIS A 46 -12.97 -7.33 -10.46
N ARG A 47 -13.95 -7.51 -9.57
CA ARG A 47 -15.37 -7.58 -9.92
C ARG A 47 -16.13 -6.38 -9.36
N GLN A 48 -16.99 -5.78 -10.17
CA GLN A 48 -17.79 -4.62 -9.79
C GLN A 48 -18.72 -4.91 -8.62
N ASN A 49 -19.33 -6.10 -8.60
CA ASN A 49 -20.23 -6.51 -7.53
C ASN A 49 -19.53 -6.55 -6.16
N GLN A 50 -18.28 -6.98 -6.10
CA GLN A 50 -17.48 -7.00 -4.87
C GLN A 50 -17.19 -5.59 -4.37
N ALA A 51 -16.89 -4.65 -5.28
CA ALA A 51 -16.70 -3.24 -4.93
C ALA A 51 -17.98 -2.64 -4.32
N PHE A 52 -19.14 -2.87 -4.95
CA PHE A 52 -20.42 -2.38 -4.40
C PHE A 52 -20.81 -3.05 -3.09
N ASN A 53 -20.57 -4.35 -2.94
CA ASN A 53 -20.81 -5.03 -1.66
C ASN A 53 -19.94 -4.46 -0.55
N PHE A 54 -18.71 -4.06 -0.87
CA PHE A 54 -17.82 -3.37 0.08
C PHE A 54 -18.29 -1.96 0.41
N VAL A 55 -18.75 -1.17 -0.59
CA VAL A 55 -19.34 0.15 -0.33
C VAL A 55 -20.55 0.05 0.60
N LYS A 56 -21.40 -0.97 0.41
CA LYS A 56 -22.57 -1.20 1.28
C LYS A 56 -22.20 -1.56 2.73
N SER A 57 -21.04 -2.18 2.96
CA SER A 57 -20.58 -2.53 4.31
C SER A 57 -19.78 -1.42 4.99
N CYS A 58 -19.32 -0.43 4.22
CA CYS A 58 -18.64 0.75 4.75
C CYS A 58 -19.63 1.75 5.36
N LYS A 59 -19.19 2.39 6.45
CA LYS A 59 -19.92 3.50 7.08
C LYS A 59 -19.47 4.86 6.51
N GLU A 60 -18.28 4.94 5.93
CA GLU A 60 -17.78 6.17 5.31
C GLU A 60 -18.41 6.41 3.92
N ASN A 61 -18.41 7.68 3.49
CA ASN A 61 -18.91 8.08 2.18
C ASN A 61 -17.89 7.77 1.06
N VAL A 62 -17.88 6.51 0.64
CA VAL A 62 -16.96 5.97 -0.38
C VAL A 62 -17.67 5.72 -1.72
N HIS A 63 -16.92 5.81 -2.81
CA HIS A 63 -17.41 5.70 -4.17
C HIS A 63 -16.60 4.67 -4.96
N VAL A 64 -17.21 4.09 -5.99
CA VAL A 64 -16.57 3.12 -6.89
C VAL A 64 -16.11 3.82 -8.17
N PHE A 65 -14.86 3.61 -8.54
CA PHE A 65 -14.24 4.11 -9.77
C PHE A 65 -13.78 2.93 -10.62
N ALA A 66 -13.98 3.00 -11.93
CA ALA A 66 -13.48 1.99 -12.87
C ALA A 66 -12.18 2.47 -13.51
N LEU A 67 -11.11 1.71 -13.30
CA LEU A 67 -9.78 1.95 -13.87
C LEU A 67 -9.57 0.97 -15.03
N GLU A 68 -9.31 1.50 -16.23
CA GLU A 68 -9.02 0.69 -17.39
C GLU A 68 -7.58 0.17 -17.35
N CYS A 69 -7.41 -1.14 -17.51
CA CYS A 69 -6.10 -1.79 -17.55
C CYS A 69 -5.53 -1.72 -18.96
N LYS A 70 -4.30 -1.18 -19.08
CA LYS A 70 -3.58 -1.08 -20.37
C LYS A 70 -3.34 -2.42 -21.08
N VAL A 71 -3.46 -3.55 -20.36
CA VAL A 71 -3.03 -4.88 -20.81
C VAL A 71 -4.20 -5.73 -21.32
N GLY A 72 -5.46 -5.33 -21.08
CA GLY A 72 -6.64 -6.08 -21.49
C GLY A 72 -7.66 -5.16 -22.12
N ASP A 73 -8.03 -5.44 -23.36
CA ASP A 73 -9.00 -4.67 -24.13
C ASP A 73 -10.35 -4.60 -23.36
N GLY A 74 -10.70 -3.42 -22.85
CA GLY A 74 -11.88 -3.19 -22.02
C GLY A 74 -11.87 -3.82 -20.62
N GLN A 75 -10.76 -4.41 -20.15
CA GLN A 75 -10.68 -4.95 -18.80
C GLN A 75 -10.56 -3.83 -17.76
N ARG A 76 -11.45 -3.86 -16.77
CA ARG A 76 -11.54 -2.82 -15.73
C ARG A 76 -11.28 -3.40 -14.34
N VAL A 77 -10.54 -2.65 -13.54
CA VAL A 77 -10.38 -2.87 -12.10
C VAL A 77 -11.16 -1.78 -11.38
N TYR A 78 -11.85 -2.15 -10.30
CA TYR A 78 -12.72 -1.24 -9.55
C TYR A 78 -12.01 -0.77 -8.28
N LEU A 79 -11.76 0.53 -8.19
CA LEU A 79 -11.23 1.19 -7.00
C LEU A 79 -12.37 1.70 -6.13
N VAL A 80 -12.33 1.44 -4.84
CA VAL A 80 -13.19 2.05 -3.84
C VAL A 80 -12.38 3.03 -2.99
N THR A 81 -12.79 4.30 -3.03
CA THR A 81 -12.14 5.38 -2.27
C THR A 81 -13.08 6.59 -2.15
N THR A 82 -12.65 7.66 -1.47
CA THR A 82 -13.40 8.93 -1.37
C THR A 82 -12.97 9.88 -2.50
N TYR A 83 -13.82 10.87 -2.81
CA TYR A 83 -13.49 11.86 -3.85
C TYR A 83 -12.23 12.67 -3.53
N THR A 84 -12.05 13.08 -2.27
CA THR A 84 -10.88 13.85 -1.83
C THR A 84 -9.60 13.04 -2.00
N GLN A 85 -9.64 11.76 -1.62
CA GLN A 85 -8.51 10.84 -1.74
C GLN A 85 -8.16 10.57 -3.20
N LEU A 86 -9.16 10.32 -4.05
CA LEU A 86 -8.95 10.13 -5.48
C LEU A 86 -8.34 11.38 -6.11
N TRP A 87 -8.91 12.56 -5.83
CA TRP A 87 -8.46 13.81 -6.41
C TRP A 87 -7.02 14.16 -6.03
N PHE A 88 -6.62 13.88 -4.78
CA PHE A 88 -5.25 14.06 -4.32
C PHE A 88 -4.24 13.33 -5.22
N TYR A 89 -4.50 12.05 -5.51
CA TYR A 89 -3.61 11.23 -6.34
C TYR A 89 -3.78 11.46 -7.85
N TYR A 90 -4.97 11.90 -8.28
CA TYR A 90 -5.25 12.14 -9.69
C TYR A 90 -4.68 13.47 -10.18
N LYS A 91 -4.74 14.54 -9.35
CA LYS A 91 -4.26 15.88 -9.70
C LYS A 91 -2.73 15.96 -9.83
N SER A 92 -2.02 15.10 -9.11
CA SER A 92 -0.55 15.08 -9.05
C SER A 92 0.10 14.29 -10.19
N ARG A 93 -0.69 13.91 -11.20
CA ARG A 93 -0.27 13.13 -12.37
C ARG A 93 -0.26 13.99 -13.62
#